data_AF-A0A7V2LW44-F1
#
_entry.id   AF-A0A7V2LW44-F1
#
_cell.length_a   1.000
_cell.length_b   1.000
_cell.length_c   1.000
_cell.angle_alpha   90.00
_cell.angle_beta   90.00
_cell.angle_gamma   90.00
#
_symmetry.space_group_name_H-M   'P 1'
#
loop_
_entity.id
_entity.type
_entity.pdbx_description
1 polymer ?
#
loop_
_entity_poly.entity_id
_entity_poly.type
_entity_poly.pdbx_seq_one_letter_code
_entity_poly.pdbx_strand_id
1 'polypeptide(L)'
;MSPGRHHDPYEKESPHLLAFSVLVAGVMALILGVHSYLALTPANSFLDWFHFDDAFYYFKTAQNIVAGRGVTFDGTGSTNGFHPLWMLLLLPLFAVSRGDGILALRLVLVLEGHFAQWVSRAYPRHNEHLHLYLFQAEWVETHTEPGAVIGATGSGALGYFVQGRQVINLDGLIGTPAYLHALEEGRGVAYLQARGLRYVVGAF
;
A
#
# COMPACT_ATOMS: atom_id res chain seq x y z
N MET A 1 -34.26 -12.84 32.88
CA MET A 1 -33.19 -11.84 32.78
C MET A 1 -32.85 -11.67 31.31
N SER A 2 -33.18 -10.52 30.72
CA SER A 2 -32.83 -10.20 29.33
C SER A 2 -31.38 -9.71 29.28
N PRO A 3 -30.54 -10.10 28.30
CA PRO A 3 -29.22 -9.51 28.17
C PRO A 3 -29.40 -8.03 27.79
N GLY A 4 -28.74 -7.15 28.54
CA GLY A 4 -28.76 -5.71 28.28
C GLY A 4 -28.12 -5.42 26.92
N ARG A 5 -28.76 -4.58 26.10
CA ARG A 5 -28.12 -3.98 24.93
C ARG A 5 -26.90 -3.21 25.43
N HIS A 6 -25.70 -3.65 25.03
CA HIS A 6 -24.54 -2.77 25.05
C HIS A 6 -24.86 -1.60 24.11
N HIS A 7 -25.08 -0.42 24.69
CA HIS A 7 -25.14 0.82 23.94
C HIS A 7 -23.72 1.11 23.49
N ASP A 8 -23.44 1.00 22.19
CA ASP A 8 -22.19 1.49 21.62
C ASP A 8 -22.23 3.03 21.63
N PRO A 9 -21.37 3.71 22.41
CA PRO A 9 -21.35 5.17 22.49
C PRO A 9 -20.93 5.84 21.16
N TYR A 10 -20.54 5.08 20.15
CA TYR A 10 -20.13 5.56 18.83
C TYR A 10 -21.21 5.43 17.73
N GLU A 11 -22.41 4.91 18.05
CA GLU A 11 -23.47 4.61 17.06
C GLU A 11 -24.24 5.85 16.54
N LYS A 12 -23.86 7.07 16.94
CA LYS A 12 -24.46 8.30 16.39
C LYS A 12 -23.53 8.91 15.36
N GLU A 13 -23.95 8.91 14.09
CA GLU A 13 -23.38 9.75 13.05
C GLU A 13 -23.41 11.22 13.52
N SER A 14 -22.25 11.70 14.00
CA SER A 14 -22.13 13.09 14.42
C SER A 14 -22.20 14.01 13.19
N PRO A 15 -22.89 15.15 13.25
CA PRO A 15 -23.04 16.07 12.11
C PRO A 15 -21.71 16.57 11.54
N HIS A 16 -20.63 16.47 12.32
CA HIS A 16 -19.26 16.75 11.89
C HIS A 16 -18.73 15.73 10.87
N LEU A 17 -19.16 14.47 10.93
CA LEU A 17 -18.79 13.41 9.98
C LEU A 17 -19.41 13.64 8.60
N LEU A 18 -20.66 14.10 8.55
CA LEU A 18 -21.32 14.46 7.29
C LEU A 18 -20.64 15.67 6.64
N ALA A 19 -20.40 16.75 7.41
CA ALA A 19 -19.70 17.93 6.92
C ALA A 19 -18.28 17.60 6.41
N PHE A 20 -17.56 16.74 7.15
CA PHE A 20 -16.24 16.25 6.74
C PHE A 20 -16.31 15.41 5.46
N SER A 21 -17.29 14.51 5.34
CA SER A 21 -17.48 13.67 4.14
C SER A 21 -17.81 14.51 2.90
N VAL A 22 -18.66 15.53 3.05
CA VAL A 22 -18.97 16.49 1.97
C VAL A 22 -17.73 17.30 1.57
N LEU A 23 -16.93 17.75 2.54
CA LEU A 23 -15.67 18.44 2.27
C LEU A 23 -14.69 17.55 1.50
N VAL A 24 -14.50 16.31 1.93
CA VAL A 24 -13.63 15.33 1.25
C VAL A 24 -14.11 15.07 -0.17
N ALA A 25 -15.41 14.84 -0.37
CA ALA A 25 -15.99 14.65 -1.70
C ALA A 25 -15.78 15.88 -2.60
N GLY A 26 -15.93 17.09 -2.06
CA GLY A 26 -15.66 18.35 -2.76
C GLY A 26 -14.20 18.49 -3.19
N VAL A 27 -13.25 18.19 -2.30
CA VAL A 27 -11.81 18.20 -2.61
C VAL A 27 -11.49 17.16 -3.69
N MET A 28 -12.05 15.96 -3.61
CA MET A 28 -11.83 14.92 -4.62
C MET A 28 -12.38 15.32 -6.00
N ALA A 29 -13.57 15.94 -6.05
CA ALA A 29 -14.14 16.44 -7.29
C ALA A 29 -13.28 17.56 -7.90
N LEU A 30 -12.76 18.46 -7.06
CA LEU A 30 -11.82 19.50 -7.48
C LEU A 30 -10.55 18.90 -8.08
N ILE A 31 -9.94 17.91 -7.42
CA ILE A 31 -8.74 17.23 -7.91
C ILE A 31 -8.98 16.63 -9.31
N LEU A 32 -10.09 15.91 -9.51
CA LEU A 32 -10.43 15.36 -10.82
C LEU A 32 -10.68 16.45 -11.86
N GLY A 33 -11.36 17.54 -11.48
CA GLY A 33 -11.55 18.71 -12.34
C GLY A 33 -10.21 19.28 -12.80
N VAL A 34 -9.23 19.40 -11.90
CA VAL A 34 -7.88 19.87 -12.21
C VAL A 34 -7.16 18.89 -13.14
N HIS A 35 -7.15 17.59 -12.86
CA HIS A 35 -6.51 16.59 -13.73
C HIS A 35 -7.11 16.59 -15.14
N SER A 36 -8.43 16.68 -15.23
CA SER A 36 -9.15 16.75 -16.51
C SER A 36 -8.85 18.05 -17.26
N TYR A 37 -8.82 19.18 -16.55
CA TYR A 37 -8.47 20.49 -17.13
C TYR A 37 -7.03 20.51 -17.64
N LEU A 38 -6.07 20.05 -16.82
CA LEU A 38 -4.66 19.96 -17.19
C LEU A 38 -4.45 19.06 -18.41
N ALA A 39 -5.17 17.94 -18.52
CA ALA A 39 -5.10 17.08 -19.70
C ALA A 39 -5.53 17.78 -21.01
N LEU A 40 -6.25 18.91 -20.93
CA LEU A 40 -6.70 19.68 -22.08
C LEU A 40 -5.85 20.92 -22.38
N THR A 41 -4.91 21.30 -21.50
CA THR A 41 -4.06 22.47 -21.70
C THR A 41 -3.06 22.24 -22.85
N PRO A 42 -2.56 23.32 -23.48
CA PRO A 42 -1.52 23.21 -24.50
C PRO A 42 -0.30 22.43 -23.99
N ALA A 43 0.36 21.67 -24.87
CA ALA A 43 1.42 20.73 -24.49
C ALA A 43 2.54 21.37 -23.65
N ASN A 44 2.97 22.60 -23.99
CA ASN A 44 4.01 23.29 -23.23
C ASN A 44 3.59 23.53 -21.79
N SER A 45 2.40 24.08 -21.58
CA SER A 45 1.84 24.32 -20.25
C SER A 45 1.50 23.04 -19.50
N PHE A 46 1.17 21.96 -20.19
CA PHE A 46 0.96 20.63 -19.61
C PHE A 46 2.26 20.04 -19.07
N LEU A 47 3.33 20.11 -19.86
CA LEU A 47 4.65 19.56 -19.50
C LEU A 47 5.30 20.29 -18.34
N ASP A 48 4.98 21.58 -18.11
CA ASP A 48 5.45 22.32 -16.93
C ASP A 48 5.07 21.67 -15.60
N TRP A 49 4.07 20.77 -15.59
CA TRP A 49 3.63 20.04 -14.39
C TRP A 49 4.34 18.69 -14.19
N PHE A 50 5.15 18.23 -15.15
CA PHE A 50 5.88 16.97 -15.07
C PHE A 50 7.31 17.20 -14.57
N HIS A 51 7.48 17.24 -13.24
CA HIS A 51 8.81 17.37 -12.61
C HIS A 51 9.45 16.04 -12.20
N PHE A 52 8.75 14.92 -12.36
CA PHE A 52 9.22 13.60 -11.93
C PHE A 52 9.78 12.81 -13.11
N ASP A 53 11.11 12.87 -13.27
CA ASP A 53 11.81 12.20 -14.39
C ASP A 53 11.72 10.67 -14.30
N ASP A 54 11.62 10.10 -13.10
CA ASP A 54 11.60 8.64 -12.87
C ASP A 54 10.42 7.93 -13.56
N ALA A 55 9.29 8.62 -13.74
CA ALA A 55 8.14 8.06 -14.45
C ALA A 55 8.45 7.81 -15.94
N PHE A 56 9.38 8.55 -16.54
CA PHE A 56 9.73 8.41 -17.94
C PHE A 56 10.47 7.10 -18.25
N TYR A 57 11.10 6.45 -17.25
CA TYR A 57 11.61 5.09 -17.42
C TYR A 57 10.50 4.11 -17.77
N TYR A 58 9.33 4.26 -17.14
CA TYR A 58 8.15 3.44 -17.44
C TYR A 58 7.57 3.77 -18.82
N PHE A 59 7.40 5.06 -19.12
CA PHE A 59 6.81 5.51 -20.38
C PHE A 59 7.66 5.10 -21.59
N LYS A 60 8.97 5.26 -21.50
CA LYS A 60 9.89 4.85 -22.56
C LYS A 60 9.88 3.33 -22.75
N THR A 61 9.85 2.58 -21.66
CA THR A 61 9.75 1.11 -21.72
C THR A 61 8.42 0.67 -22.34
N ALA A 62 7.30 1.29 -21.96
CA ALA A 62 5.99 1.03 -22.54
C ALA A 62 5.96 1.31 -24.05
N GLN A 63 6.54 2.42 -24.51
CA GLN A 63 6.69 2.73 -25.93
C GLN A 63 7.45 1.62 -26.68
N ASN A 64 8.53 1.09 -26.10
CA ASN A 64 9.33 0.05 -26.73
C ASN A 64 8.57 -1.29 -26.79
N ILE A 65 7.85 -1.65 -25.73
CA ILE A 65 7.01 -2.86 -25.72
C ILE A 65 5.93 -2.76 -26.80
N VAL A 66 5.18 -1.65 -26.83
CA VAL A 66 4.10 -1.41 -27.80
C VAL A 66 4.64 -1.38 -29.23
N ALA A 67 5.84 -0.83 -29.46
CA ALA A 67 6.50 -0.82 -30.77
C ALA A 67 7.11 -2.17 -31.17
N GLY A 68 6.96 -3.24 -30.38
CA GLY A 68 7.50 -4.56 -30.69
C GLY A 68 9.02 -4.69 -30.49
N ARG A 69 9.66 -3.73 -29.81
CA ARG A 69 11.11 -3.73 -29.53
C ARG A 69 11.49 -4.55 -28.28
N GLY A 70 10.50 -5.16 -27.63
CA GLY A 70 10.68 -5.94 -26.41
C GLY A 70 10.67 -5.10 -25.14
N VAL A 71 10.90 -5.76 -24.01
CA VAL A 71 10.89 -5.15 -22.67
C VAL A 71 12.27 -4.53 -22.39
N THR A 72 12.45 -3.29 -22.86
CA THR A 72 13.72 -2.56 -22.83
C THR A 72 13.49 -1.06 -22.75
N PHE A 73 14.42 -0.31 -22.16
CA PHE A 73 14.40 1.15 -22.17
C PHE A 73 15.16 1.72 -23.39
N ASP A 74 16.34 1.16 -23.67
CA ASP A 74 17.31 1.66 -24.66
C ASP A 74 17.34 0.85 -25.97
N GLY A 75 16.73 -0.35 -25.99
CA GLY A 75 16.76 -1.25 -27.15
C GLY A 75 17.91 -2.27 -27.12
N THR A 76 18.79 -2.24 -26.12
CA THR A 76 19.97 -3.12 -26.08
C THR A 76 19.85 -4.21 -25.01
N GLY A 77 19.36 -3.85 -23.82
CA GLY A 77 19.19 -4.77 -22.69
C GLY A 77 17.73 -4.99 -22.33
N SER A 78 17.38 -6.20 -21.88
CA SER A 78 16.08 -6.45 -21.27
C SER A 78 16.03 -5.90 -19.85
N THR A 79 14.87 -5.43 -19.40
CA THR A 79 14.67 -4.89 -18.04
C THR A 79 13.41 -5.46 -17.38
N ASN A 80 13.45 -5.53 -16.05
CA ASN A 80 12.32 -5.85 -15.18
C ASN A 80 12.18 -4.82 -14.04
N GLY A 81 12.87 -3.68 -14.13
CA GLY A 81 12.93 -2.64 -13.09
C GLY A 81 11.66 -1.79 -12.92
N PHE A 82 10.49 -2.36 -13.24
CA PHE A 82 9.19 -1.70 -13.16
C PHE A 82 8.17 -2.59 -12.46
N HIS A 83 7.18 -1.97 -11.83
CA HIS A 83 6.04 -2.70 -11.26
C HIS A 83 5.18 -3.31 -12.37
N PRO A 84 5.02 -4.65 -12.44
CA PRO A 84 4.34 -5.31 -13.57
C PRO A 84 2.88 -4.89 -13.75
N LEU A 85 2.13 -4.74 -12.66
CA LEU A 85 0.74 -4.31 -12.72
C LEU A 85 0.60 -2.89 -13.29
N TRP A 86 1.48 -1.98 -12.89
CA TRP A 86 1.50 -0.62 -13.42
C TRP A 86 1.86 -0.61 -14.90
N MET A 87 2.87 -1.39 -15.30
CA MET A 87 3.23 -1.51 -16.71
C MET A 87 2.07 -2.03 -17.57
N LEU A 88 1.34 -3.05 -17.09
CA LEU A 88 0.14 -3.57 -17.79
C LEU A 88 -0.94 -2.51 -18.00
N LEU A 89 -1.09 -1.56 -17.08
CA LEU A 89 -2.03 -0.44 -17.25
C LEU A 89 -1.53 0.59 -18.26
N LEU A 90 -0.21 0.81 -18.37
CA LEU A 90 0.38 1.74 -19.33
C LEU A 90 0.30 1.23 -20.77
N LEU A 91 0.52 -0.07 -21.01
CA LEU A 91 0.55 -0.65 -22.36
C LEU A 91 -0.64 -0.29 -23.25
N PRO A 92 -1.92 -0.45 -22.83
CA PRO A 92 -3.06 -0.07 -23.68
C PRO A 92 -3.12 1.43 -23.94
N LEU A 93 -2.71 2.28 -22.99
CA LEU A 93 -2.71 3.74 -23.18
C LEU A 93 -1.70 4.17 -24.25
N PHE A 94 -0.49 3.60 -24.21
CA PHE A 94 0.55 3.85 -25.20
C PHE A 94 0.25 3.19 -26.55
N ALA A 95 -0.51 2.09 -26.58
CA ALA A 95 -1.00 1.48 -27.82
C ALA A 95 -2.05 2.36 -28.51
N VAL A 96 -3.01 2.91 -27.75
CA VAL A 96 -4.07 3.79 -28.27
C VAL A 96 -3.51 5.15 -28.69
N SER A 97 -2.46 5.65 -28.02
CA SER A 97 -1.84 6.93 -28.37
C SER A 97 -1.05 6.88 -29.68
N ARG A 98 -0.81 5.69 -30.25
CA ARG A 98 -0.15 5.49 -31.57
C ARG A 98 1.16 6.27 -31.73
N GLY A 99 1.95 6.35 -30.64
CA GLY A 99 3.24 7.02 -30.63
C GLY A 99 3.19 8.52 -30.30
N ASP A 100 2.01 9.11 -30.14
CA ASP A 100 1.87 10.44 -29.55
C ASP A 100 2.14 10.33 -28.04
N GLY A 101 3.31 10.84 -27.63
CA GLY A 101 3.73 10.84 -26.23
C GLY A 101 2.87 11.75 -25.36
N ILE A 102 2.47 12.92 -25.86
CA ILE A 102 1.67 13.88 -25.08
C ILE A 102 0.27 13.32 -24.85
N LEU A 103 -0.34 12.71 -25.87
CA LEU A 103 -1.61 12.02 -25.71
C LEU A 103 -1.52 10.89 -24.71
N ALA A 104 -0.44 10.09 -24.73
CA ALA A 104 -0.24 9.02 -23.74
C ALA A 104 -0.20 9.58 -22.31
N LEU A 105 0.58 10.64 -22.07
CA LEU A 105 0.68 11.27 -20.76
C LEU A 105 -0.65 11.83 -20.26
N ARG A 106 -1.47 12.41 -21.15
CA ARG A 106 -2.81 12.89 -20.80
C ARG A 106 -3.73 11.74 -20.37
N LEU A 107 -3.69 10.62 -21.08
CA LEU A 107 -4.46 9.43 -20.73
C LEU A 107 -4.01 8.84 -19.39
N VAL A 108 -2.70 8.84 -19.11
CA VAL A 108 -2.14 8.42 -17.81
C VAL A 108 -2.65 9.34 -16.70
N LEU A 109 -2.58 10.66 -16.88
CA LEU A 109 -3.06 11.63 -15.88
C LEU A 109 -4.54 11.44 -15.53
N VAL A 110 -5.38 11.20 -16.55
CA VAL A 110 -6.80 10.92 -16.35
C VAL A 110 -7.01 9.59 -15.61
N LEU A 111 -6.29 8.53 -16.01
CA LEU A 111 -6.37 7.23 -15.34
C LEU A 111 -5.98 7.34 -13.87
N GLU A 112 -4.87 8.01 -13.54
CA GLU A 112 -4.41 8.19 -12.16
C GLU A 112 -5.43 8.97 -11.32
N GLY A 113 -5.96 10.07 -11.85
CA GLY A 113 -6.99 10.86 -11.16
C GLY A 113 -8.24 10.05 -10.83
N HIS A 114 -8.72 9.23 -11.78
CA HIS A 114 -9.88 8.36 -11.55
C HIS A 114 -9.57 7.19 -10.62
N PHE A 115 -8.39 6.57 -10.74
CA PHE A 115 -7.98 5.48 -9.87
C PHE A 115 -7.87 5.93 -8.41
N ALA A 116 -7.22 7.08 -8.17
CA ALA A 116 -7.13 7.68 -6.84
C ALA A 116 -8.52 7.95 -6.23
N GLN A 117 -9.47 8.43 -7.03
CA GLN A 117 -10.85 8.59 -6.58
C GLN A 117 -11.54 7.27 -6.26
N TRP A 118 -11.37 6.25 -7.11
CA TRP A 118 -11.97 4.94 -6.91
C TRP A 118 -11.46 4.28 -5.63
N VAL A 119 -10.13 4.25 -5.42
CA VAL A 119 -9.52 3.70 -4.19
C VAL A 119 -10.08 4.39 -2.95
N SER A 120 -10.16 5.73 -2.98
CA SER A 120 -10.66 6.52 -1.86
C SER A 120 -12.14 6.23 -1.52
N ARG A 121 -12.97 5.87 -2.51
CA ARG A 121 -14.38 5.50 -2.30
C ARG A 121 -14.53 4.03 -1.91
N ALA A 122 -13.73 3.14 -2.50
CA ALA A 122 -13.79 1.70 -2.28
C ALA A 122 -13.26 1.29 -0.89
N TYR A 123 -12.38 2.09 -0.31
CA TYR A 123 -11.81 1.85 1.02
C TYR A 123 -12.05 3.06 1.94
N PRO A 124 -13.29 3.27 2.42
CA PRO A 124 -13.54 4.27 3.45
C PRO A 124 -12.68 3.94 4.67
N ARG A 125 -11.95 4.92 5.21
CA ARG A 125 -11.14 4.73 6.42
C ARG A 125 -12.05 4.39 7.60
N HIS A 126 -12.18 3.11 7.92
CA HIS A 126 -12.84 2.66 9.14
C HIS A 126 -11.84 2.79 10.29
N ASN A 127 -12.20 3.57 11.31
CA ASN A 127 -11.36 3.83 12.49
C ASN A 127 -11.27 2.65 13.46
N GLU A 128 -11.95 1.54 13.17
CA GLU A 128 -12.07 0.37 14.04
C GLU A 128 -10.71 -0.33 14.27
N HIS A 129 -9.79 -0.25 13.29
CA HIS A 129 -8.52 -0.97 13.36
C HIS A 129 -7.47 -0.29 14.25
N LEU A 130 -7.56 1.02 14.51
CA LEU A 130 -6.56 1.71 15.33
C LEU A 130 -6.53 1.17 16.77
N HIS A 131 -7.71 0.86 17.32
CA HIS A 131 -7.83 0.25 18.65
C HIS A 131 -7.24 -1.16 18.68
N LEU A 132 -7.46 -1.97 17.64
CA LEU A 132 -6.89 -3.32 17.53
C LEU A 132 -5.35 -3.30 17.46
N TYR A 133 -4.76 -2.33 16.75
CA TYR A 133 -3.30 -2.23 16.59
C TYR A 133 -2.56 -1.86 17.88
N LEU A 134 -3.14 -0.99 18.69
CA LEU A 134 -2.55 -0.60 19.98
C LEU A 134 -2.83 -1.64 21.07
N PHE A 135 -4.01 -2.28 21.04
CA PHE A 135 -4.42 -3.25 22.04
C PHE A 135 -3.44 -4.42 22.18
N GLN A 136 -2.96 -4.99 21.07
CA GLN A 136 -1.98 -6.09 21.15
C GLN A 136 -0.66 -5.66 21.79
N ALA A 137 -0.17 -4.46 21.46
CA ALA A 137 1.06 -3.93 22.05
C ALA A 137 0.91 -3.71 23.55
N GLU A 138 -0.18 -3.04 23.97
CA GLU A 138 -0.48 -2.81 25.39
C GLU A 138 -0.65 -4.12 26.15
N TRP A 139 -1.35 -5.10 25.57
CA TRP A 139 -1.53 -6.42 26.18
C TRP A 139 -0.18 -7.13 26.37
N VAL A 140 0.70 -7.13 25.35
CA VAL A 140 2.03 -7.75 25.45
C VAL A 140 2.89 -7.02 26.48
N GLU A 141 2.88 -5.70 26.52
CA GLU A 141 3.65 -4.92 27.49
C GLU A 141 3.23 -5.15 28.94
N THR A 142 1.93 -5.35 29.16
CA THR A 142 1.35 -5.59 30.50
C THR A 142 1.48 -7.05 30.97
N HIS A 143 1.67 -8.00 30.06
CA HIS A 143 1.69 -9.44 30.36
C HIS A 143 3.05 -10.13 30.13
N THR A 144 4.07 -9.40 29.68
CA THR A 144 5.43 -9.92 29.50
C THR A 144 6.44 -9.01 30.18
N GLU A 145 7.64 -9.50 30.47
CA GLU A 145 8.71 -8.70 31.05
C GLU A 145 9.44 -7.83 29.99
N PRO A 146 10.04 -6.69 30.39
CA PRO A 146 10.95 -5.95 29.52
C PRO A 146 12.12 -6.83 29.03
N GLY A 147 12.47 -6.71 27.76
CA GLY A 147 13.48 -7.51 27.08
C GLY A 147 12.98 -8.86 26.56
N ALA A 148 11.71 -9.23 26.80
CA ALA A 148 11.17 -10.48 26.29
C ALA A 148 11.15 -10.52 24.75
N VAL A 149 11.43 -11.71 24.20
CA VAL A 149 11.33 -11.99 22.76
C VAL A 149 10.01 -12.69 22.47
N ILE A 150 9.19 -12.06 21.64
CA ILE A 150 7.82 -12.44 21.35
C ILE A 150 7.73 -12.89 19.89
N GLY A 151 7.21 -14.09 19.64
CA GLY A 151 6.88 -14.58 18.31
C GLY A 151 5.43 -14.26 18.02
N ALA A 152 5.13 -13.64 16.88
CA ALA A 152 3.74 -13.34 16.53
C ALA A 152 3.43 -13.60 15.06
N THR A 153 2.20 -14.06 14.81
CA THR A 153 1.57 -14.04 13.48
C THR A 153 0.84 -12.71 13.30
N GLY A 154 0.86 -12.13 12.09
CA GLY A 154 0.32 -10.79 11.86
C GLY A 154 1.06 -9.69 12.63
N SER A 155 2.38 -9.83 12.82
CA SER A 155 3.15 -9.04 13.80
C SER A 155 3.47 -7.60 13.38
N GLY A 156 2.86 -7.07 12.32
CA GLY A 156 3.23 -5.77 11.73
C GLY A 156 3.01 -4.61 12.70
N ALA A 157 1.80 -4.44 13.21
CA ALA A 157 1.48 -3.38 14.16
C ALA A 157 2.10 -3.64 15.53
N LEU A 158 2.03 -4.88 16.03
CA LEU A 158 2.65 -5.26 17.31
C LEU A 158 4.15 -4.94 17.30
N GLY A 159 4.88 -5.37 16.26
CA GLY A 159 6.32 -5.12 16.12
C GLY A 159 6.69 -3.65 15.96
N TYR A 160 5.77 -2.80 15.49
CA TYR A 160 5.98 -1.36 15.36
C TYR A 160 5.73 -0.61 16.66
N PHE A 161 4.64 -0.93 17.37
CA PHE A 161 4.19 -0.17 18.53
C PHE A 161 4.74 -0.66 19.87
N VAL A 162 5.03 -1.96 20.01
CA VAL A 162 5.47 -2.54 21.28
C VAL A 162 6.80 -1.93 21.75
N GLN A 163 6.86 -1.58 23.03
CA GLN A 163 8.00 -0.97 23.66
C GLN A 163 8.74 -1.96 24.57
N GLY A 164 10.06 -1.97 24.42
CA GLY A 164 10.96 -2.77 25.26
C GLY A 164 10.82 -4.28 25.09
N ARG A 165 10.19 -4.78 24.01
CA ARG A 165 10.18 -6.20 23.63
C ARG A 165 10.71 -6.35 22.21
N GLN A 166 11.33 -7.49 21.93
CA GLN A 166 11.70 -7.85 20.57
C GLN A 166 10.59 -8.70 19.96
N VAL A 167 10.17 -8.39 18.73
CA VAL A 167 9.16 -9.18 18.01
C VAL A 167 9.79 -9.94 16.85
N ILE A 168 9.54 -11.25 16.80
CA ILE A 168 9.90 -12.13 15.69
C ILE A 168 8.62 -12.43 14.89
N ASN A 169 8.62 -12.07 13.60
CA ASN A 169 7.52 -12.40 12.72
C ASN A 169 7.53 -13.91 12.40
N LEU A 170 6.40 -14.58 12.64
CA LEU A 170 6.20 -16.00 12.37
C LEU A 170 5.48 -16.29 11.03
N ASP A 171 5.00 -15.27 10.32
CA ASP A 171 4.30 -15.38 9.03
C ASP A 171 5.20 -15.80 7.85
N GLY A 172 6.52 -15.72 8.03
CA GLY A 172 7.50 -16.08 7.00
C GLY A 172 7.72 -15.02 5.91
N LEU A 173 6.96 -13.92 5.89
CA LEU A 173 7.05 -12.87 4.86
C LEU A 173 8.31 -12.00 4.94
N ILE A 174 8.81 -11.72 6.15
CA ILE A 174 9.97 -10.83 6.41
C ILE A 174 11.06 -11.55 7.25
N GLY A 175 11.15 -12.88 7.09
CA GLY A 175 12.10 -13.72 7.81
C GLY A 175 13.52 -13.70 7.23
N THR A 176 14.46 -14.25 7.99
CA THR A 176 15.83 -14.51 7.49
C THR A 176 15.87 -15.80 6.69
N PRO A 177 16.73 -15.95 5.66
CA PRO A 177 16.90 -17.23 4.96
C PRO A 177 17.22 -18.39 5.91
N ALA A 178 18.01 -18.14 6.95
CA ALA A 178 18.34 -19.14 7.98
C ALA A 178 17.09 -19.65 8.73
N TYR A 179 16.08 -18.79 8.94
CA TYR A 179 14.82 -19.22 9.55
C TYR A 179 14.02 -20.12 8.61
N LEU A 180 13.97 -19.78 7.31
CA LEU A 180 13.31 -20.62 6.30
C LEU A 180 13.94 -22.00 6.22
N HIS A 181 15.27 -22.08 6.13
CA HIS A 181 15.98 -23.38 6.13
C HIS A 181 15.73 -24.18 7.41
N ALA A 182 15.69 -23.51 8.57
CA ALA A 182 15.34 -24.18 9.81
C ALA A 182 13.91 -24.75 9.78
N LEU A 183 12.96 -24.07 9.12
CA LEU A 183 11.59 -24.60 8.94
C LEU A 183 11.57 -25.80 7.98
N GLU A 184 12.26 -25.72 6.84
CA GLU A 184 12.36 -26.81 5.86
C GLU A 184 12.92 -28.11 6.46
N GLU A 185 13.87 -27.97 7.38
CA GLU A 185 14.50 -29.10 8.08
C GLU A 185 13.74 -29.54 9.35
N GLY A 186 12.57 -28.95 9.65
CA GLY A 186 11.80 -29.27 10.86
C GLY A 186 12.43 -28.79 12.17
N ARG A 187 13.41 -27.87 12.11
CA ARG A 187 14.17 -27.29 13.24
C ARG A 187 13.73 -25.88 13.63
N GLY A 188 12.61 -25.38 13.11
CA GLY A 188 12.15 -24.00 13.32
C GLY A 188 11.99 -23.62 14.80
N VAL A 189 11.41 -24.50 15.63
CA VAL A 189 11.26 -24.25 17.07
C VAL A 189 12.60 -24.09 17.76
N ALA A 190 13.55 -25.00 17.49
CA ALA A 190 14.89 -24.94 18.07
C ALA A 190 15.64 -23.67 17.64
N TYR A 191 15.48 -23.26 16.38
CA TYR A 191 16.04 -22.01 15.86
C TYR A 191 15.51 -20.78 16.60
N LEU A 192 14.20 -20.73 16.88
CA LEU A 192 13.58 -19.62 17.60
C LEU A 192 13.96 -19.62 19.09
N GLN A 193 14.00 -20.79 19.72
CA GLN A 193 14.43 -20.93 21.12
C GLN A 193 15.88 -20.47 21.31
N ALA A 194 16.78 -20.80 20.37
CA ALA A 194 18.16 -20.34 20.39
C ALA A 194 18.30 -18.80 20.30
N ARG A 195 17.27 -18.11 19.82
CA ARG A 195 17.18 -16.64 19.74
C ARG A 195 16.44 -16.02 20.92
N GLY A 196 16.19 -16.80 21.97
CA GLY A 196 15.56 -16.33 23.21
C GLY A 196 14.04 -16.19 23.12
N LEU A 197 13.38 -16.75 22.10
CA LEU A 197 11.91 -16.74 21.99
C LEU A 197 11.29 -17.29 23.28
N ARG A 198 10.43 -16.49 23.91
CA ARG A 198 9.82 -16.82 25.20
C ARG A 198 8.31 -16.91 25.16
N TYR A 199 7.66 -16.11 24.31
CA TYR A 199 6.21 -16.08 24.19
C TYR A 199 5.79 -16.18 22.72
N VAL A 200 4.62 -16.76 22.48
CA VAL A 200 3.97 -16.76 21.16
C VAL A 200 2.60 -16.12 21.30
N VAL A 201 2.31 -15.14 20.44
CA VAL A 201 1.05 -14.41 20.38
C VAL A 201 0.43 -14.64 19.00
N GLY A 202 -0.79 -15.18 18.96
CA GLY A 202 -1.53 -15.32 17.71
C GLY A 202 -2.30 -14.04 17.39
N ALA A 203 -2.39 -13.69 16.11
CA ALA A 203 -3.40 -12.74 15.66
C ALA A 203 -4.81 -13.30 16.00
N PHE A 204 -5.61 -12.50 16.70
CA PHE A 204 -7.02 -12.77 16.99
C PHE A 204 -7.91 -12.27 15.85
#